data_AF-A0A9Y2JL54-F1
#
_entry.id   AF-A0A9Y2JL54-F1
#
_cell.length_a   1.000
_cell.length_b   1.000
_cell.length_c   1.000
_cell.angle_alpha   90.00
_cell.angle_beta   90.00
_cell.angle_gamma   90.00
#
_symmetry.space_group_name_H-M   'P 1'
#
loop_
_entity.id
_entity.type
_entity.pdbx_description
1 polymer ?
#
loop_
_entity_poly.entity_id
_entity_poly.type
_entity_poly.pdbx_seq_one_letter_code
_entity_poly.pdbx_strand_id
1 'polypeptide(L)'
;MIVKPFEQVVAEHGPMVLRVCRAVLGPADAEDAWSETFLAALKAYPDLPAEANVQAWLVTIAHRKAIDVTRAQARHPLPVGEIPDRPGGTGVPDSDLWDALAKLPDKQRTAVAYHYLAGLPYREIAEITGGSTDAARRAAADGVKTLRATYPLEGAHS
;
A
#
# COMPACT_ATOMS: atom_id res chain seq x y z
N MET A 1 3.27 31.54 -5.38
CA MET A 1 4.10 30.32 -5.17
C MET A 1 3.66 29.33 -6.23
N ILE A 2 4.56 28.87 -7.10
CA ILE A 2 4.19 27.90 -8.15
C ILE A 2 4.15 26.53 -7.47
N VAL A 3 2.95 26.02 -7.23
CA VAL A 3 2.76 24.66 -6.72
C VAL A 3 3.26 23.69 -7.80
N LYS A 4 4.01 22.64 -7.41
CA LYS A 4 4.53 21.63 -8.33
C LYS A 4 3.37 21.10 -9.20
N PRO A 5 3.49 21.01 -10.54
CA PRO A 5 2.42 20.43 -11.36
C PRO A 5 2.05 19.03 -10.89
N PHE A 6 0.76 18.73 -10.80
CA PHE A 6 0.29 17.46 -10.24
C PHE A 6 0.80 16.24 -11.04
N GLU A 7 0.99 16.37 -12.35
CA GLU A 7 1.62 15.33 -13.17
C GLU A 7 3.01 14.92 -12.66
N GLN A 8 3.79 15.85 -12.11
CA GLN A 8 5.10 15.56 -11.53
C GLN A 8 4.97 14.83 -10.20
N VAL A 9 3.94 15.17 -9.41
CA VAL A 9 3.60 14.45 -8.17
C VAL A 9 3.23 12.99 -8.49
N VAL A 10 2.44 12.77 -9.54
CA VAL A 10 2.08 11.43 -10.02
C VAL A 10 3.31 10.68 -10.51
N ALA A 11 4.18 11.32 -11.30
CA ALA A 11 5.40 10.69 -11.80
C ALA A 11 6.36 10.29 -10.67
N GLU A 12 6.51 11.13 -9.65
CA GLU A 12 7.42 10.91 -8.52
C GLU A 12 6.91 9.84 -7.55
N HIS A 13 5.62 9.86 -7.21
CA HIS A 13 5.07 9.02 -6.15
C HIS A 13 4.23 7.85 -6.67
N GLY A 14 3.79 7.87 -7.93
CA GLY A 14 2.93 6.86 -8.54
C GLY A 14 3.42 5.42 -8.34
N PRO A 15 4.67 5.10 -8.70
CA PRO A 15 5.21 3.74 -8.51
C PRO A 15 5.25 3.30 -7.05
N MET A 16 5.52 4.21 -6.11
CA MET A 16 5.50 3.91 -4.68
C MET A 16 4.08 3.64 -4.19
N VAL A 17 3.12 4.50 -4.52
CA VAL A 17 1.71 4.33 -4.14
C VAL A 17 1.17 3.00 -4.70
N LEU A 18 1.54 2.62 -5.92
CA LEU A 18 1.09 1.35 -6.51
C LEU A 18 1.63 0.15 -5.74
N ARG A 19 2.91 0.16 -5.35
CA ARG A 19 3.50 -0.88 -4.49
C ARG A 19 2.80 -0.97 -3.14
N VAL A 20 2.43 0.17 -2.56
CA VAL A 20 1.65 0.22 -1.32
C VAL A 20 0.25 -0.38 -1.51
N CYS A 21 -0.47 0.00 -2.57
CA CYS A 21 -1.78 -0.57 -2.87
C CYS A 21 -1.71 -2.09 -3.08
N ARG A 22 -0.72 -2.59 -3.83
CA ARG A 22 -0.47 -4.02 -4.01
C ARG A 22 -0.20 -4.74 -2.69
N ALA A 23 0.63 -4.16 -1.83
CA ALA A 23 0.93 -4.74 -0.52
C ALA A 23 -0.30 -4.83 0.39
N VAL A 24 -1.21 -3.85 0.32
CA VAL A 24 -2.33 -3.77 1.27
C VAL A 24 -3.57 -4.51 0.77
N LEU A 25 -3.87 -4.43 -0.52
CA LEU A 25 -5.10 -4.95 -1.14
C LEU A 25 -4.88 -6.17 -2.04
N GLY A 26 -3.65 -6.46 -2.42
CA GLY A 26 -3.35 -7.46 -3.44
C GLY A 26 -3.47 -6.91 -4.87
N PRO A 27 -3.10 -7.71 -5.88
CA PRO A 27 -2.96 -7.24 -7.26
C PRO A 27 -4.29 -6.85 -7.93
N ALA A 28 -5.39 -7.50 -7.57
CA ALA A 28 -6.69 -7.30 -8.22
C ALA A 28 -7.26 -5.88 -8.01
N ASP A 29 -7.13 -5.35 -6.80
CA ASP A 29 -7.72 -4.05 -6.41
C ASP A 29 -6.68 -2.91 -6.43
N ALA A 30 -5.39 -3.21 -6.66
CA ALA A 30 -4.33 -2.23 -6.49
C ALA A 30 -4.35 -1.08 -7.51
N GLU A 31 -4.62 -1.37 -8.78
CA GLU A 31 -4.64 -0.36 -9.85
C GLU A 31 -5.82 0.59 -9.72
N ASP A 32 -6.97 0.06 -9.28
CA ASP A 32 -8.15 0.86 -9.01
C ASP A 32 -7.93 1.75 -7.77
N ALA A 33 -7.44 1.19 -6.67
CA ALA A 33 -7.11 1.95 -5.48
C ALA A 33 -6.04 3.04 -5.76
N TRP A 34 -5.06 2.75 -6.63
CA TRP A 34 -4.09 3.73 -7.09
C TRP A 34 -4.76 4.88 -7.85
N SER A 35 -5.63 4.55 -8.81
CA SER A 35 -6.36 5.52 -9.63
C SER A 35 -7.26 6.41 -8.77
N GLU A 36 -8.02 5.81 -7.85
CA GLU A 36 -8.85 6.54 -6.90
C GLU A 36 -8.04 7.43 -5.96
N THR A 37 -6.86 6.97 -5.55
CA THR A 37 -5.94 7.75 -4.69
C THR A 37 -5.51 9.02 -5.42
N PHE A 38 -5.02 8.91 -6.65
CA PHE A 38 -4.57 10.08 -7.41
C PHE A 38 -5.73 10.97 -7.88
N LEU A 39 -6.90 10.41 -8.15
CA LEU A 39 -8.10 11.22 -8.44
C LEU A 39 -8.54 12.04 -7.22
N ALA A 40 -8.52 11.45 -6.02
CA ALA A 40 -8.82 12.15 -4.79
C ALA A 40 -7.75 13.19 -4.47
N ALA A 41 -6.48 12.82 -4.64
CA ALA A 41 -5.35 13.73 -4.44
C ALA A 41 -5.42 14.93 -5.40
N LEU A 42 -5.71 14.72 -6.69
CA LEU A 42 -5.82 15.81 -7.67
C LEU A 42 -6.82 16.89 -7.22
N LYS A 43 -7.95 16.48 -6.65
CA LYS A 43 -9.00 17.39 -6.15
C LYS A 43 -8.57 18.17 -4.91
N ALA A 44 -7.81 17.54 -4.02
CA ALA A 44 -7.40 18.13 -2.75
C ALA A 44 -6.02 18.83 -2.80
N TYR A 45 -5.23 18.59 -3.85
CA TYR A 45 -3.87 19.09 -3.99
C TYR A 45 -3.75 20.62 -3.97
N PRO A 46 -4.67 21.42 -4.55
CA PRO A 46 -4.59 22.88 -4.48
C PRO A 46 -4.61 23.44 -3.06
N ASP A 47 -5.22 22.72 -2.12
CA ASP A 47 -5.36 23.13 -0.72
C ASP A 47 -4.30 22.49 0.19
N LEU A 48 -3.38 21.70 -0.37
CA LEU A 48 -2.34 21.05 0.41
C LEU A 48 -1.31 22.09 0.90
N PRO A 49 -0.99 22.15 2.21
CA PRO A 49 0.03 23.05 2.72
C PRO A 49 1.39 22.81 2.05
N ALA A 50 2.16 23.89 1.82
CA ALA A 50 3.42 23.82 1.10
C ALA A 50 4.49 22.98 1.83
N GLU A 51 4.41 22.95 3.16
CA GLU A 51 5.26 22.18 4.07
C GLU A 51 4.80 20.73 4.29
N ALA A 52 3.68 20.33 3.69
CA ALA A 52 3.14 18.99 3.88
C ALA A 52 4.06 17.93 3.29
N ASN A 53 4.19 16.81 4.00
CA ASN A 53 4.82 15.61 3.46
C ASN A 53 3.88 14.95 2.44
N VAL A 54 4.05 15.30 1.16
CA VAL A 54 3.23 14.79 0.04
C VAL A 54 3.19 13.26 0.02
N GLN A 55 4.31 12.61 0.35
CA GLN A 55 4.39 11.16 0.38
C GLN A 55 3.49 10.55 1.45
N ALA A 56 3.59 11.03 2.69
CA ALA A 56 2.75 10.58 3.79
C ALA A 56 1.27 10.89 3.54
N TRP A 57 0.98 12.05 2.96
CA TRP A 57 -0.36 12.45 2.57
C TRP A 57 -0.98 11.52 1.51
N LEU A 58 -0.23 11.16 0.46
CA LEU A 58 -0.68 10.19 -0.54
C LEU A 58 -0.92 8.81 0.07
N VAL A 59 -0.03 8.33 0.94
CA VAL A 59 -0.21 7.06 1.65
C VAL A 59 -1.43 7.11 2.58
N THR A 60 -1.73 8.26 3.18
CA THR A 60 -2.95 8.47 3.99
C THR A 60 -4.21 8.31 3.13
N ILE A 61 -4.23 8.88 1.92
CA ILE A 61 -5.36 8.73 1.00
C ILE A 61 -5.50 7.25 0.58
N ALA A 62 -4.39 6.61 0.16
CA ALA A 62 -4.38 5.20 -0.21
C ALA A 62 -4.84 4.28 0.93
N HIS A 63 -4.46 4.58 2.18
CA HIS A 63 -4.90 3.85 3.36
C HIS A 63 -6.42 3.88 3.54
N ARG A 64 -7.02 5.06 3.41
CA ARG A 64 -8.48 5.24 3.50
C ARG A 64 -9.20 4.46 2.40
N LYS A 65 -8.69 4.53 1.16
CA LYS A 65 -9.22 3.75 0.03
C LYS A 65 -9.15 2.25 0.28
N ALA A 66 -8.03 1.77 0.82
CA ALA A 66 -7.89 0.37 1.17
C ALA A 66 -8.92 -0.08 2.22
N ILE A 67 -9.15 0.72 3.27
CA ILE A 67 -10.18 0.44 4.28
C ILE A 67 -11.57 0.35 3.64
N ASP A 68 -11.90 1.25 2.72
CA ASP A 68 -13.21 1.28 2.07
C ASP A 68 -13.43 0.03 1.21
N VAL A 69 -12.41 -0.41 0.44
CA VAL A 69 -12.45 -1.65 -0.35
C VAL A 69 -12.66 -2.87 0.54
N THR A 70 -11.86 -3.03 1.61
CA THR A 70 -11.99 -4.16 2.53
C THR A 70 -13.37 -4.20 3.21
N ARG A 71 -13.92 -3.03 3.56
CA ARG A 71 -15.29 -2.93 4.12
C ARG A 71 -16.37 -3.26 3.11
N ALA A 72 -16.17 -2.96 1.83
CA ALA A 72 -17.12 -3.31 0.78
C ALA A 72 -17.15 -4.83 0.55
N GLN A 73 -15.97 -5.46 0.47
CA GLN A 73 -15.82 -6.91 0.31
C GLN A 73 -16.46 -7.69 1.48
N ALA A 74 -16.27 -7.22 2.72
CA ALA A 74 -16.88 -7.85 3.89
C ALA A 74 -18.42 -7.77 3.90
N ARG A 75 -19.02 -6.76 3.26
CA ARG A 75 -20.48 -6.57 3.19
C ARG A 75 -21.14 -7.31 2.02
N HIS A 76 -20.36 -7.69 1.01
CA HIS A 76 -20.82 -8.46 -0.14
C HIS A 76 -19.98 -9.73 -0.32
N PRO A 77 -20.14 -10.74 0.55
CA PRO A 77 -19.57 -12.06 0.31
C PRO A 77 -20.34 -12.71 -0.85
N LEU A 78 -20.02 -12.31 -2.09
CA LEU A 78 -20.45 -13.06 -3.25
C LEU A 78 -19.82 -14.46 -3.16
N PRO A 79 -20.56 -15.55 -3.43
CA PRO A 79 -19.94 -16.81 -3.78
C PRO A 79 -19.05 -16.51 -4.98
N VAL A 80 -17.73 -16.69 -4.83
CA VAL A 80 -16.79 -16.50 -5.93
C VAL A 80 -17.02 -17.64 -6.92
N GLY A 81 -18.02 -17.49 -7.79
CA GLY A 81 -18.02 -18.14 -9.09
C GLY A 81 -16.79 -17.62 -9.81
N GLU A 82 -15.92 -18.55 -10.20
CA GLU A 82 -14.62 -18.35 -10.85
C GLU A 82 -14.49 -16.97 -11.50
N ILE A 83 -13.75 -16.08 -10.84
CA ILE A 83 -13.27 -14.86 -11.49
C ILE A 83 -12.42 -15.35 -12.66
N PRO A 84 -12.71 -14.96 -13.92
CA PRO A 84 -11.88 -15.33 -15.04
C PRO A 84 -10.45 -14.97 -14.69
N ASP A 85 -9.57 -15.96 -14.77
CA ASP A 85 -8.13 -15.82 -14.62
C ASP A 85 -7.70 -14.79 -15.67
N ARG A 86 -7.69 -13.51 -15.30
CA ARG A 86 -7.19 -12.46 -16.16
C ARG A 86 -5.70 -12.69 -16.16
N PRO A 87 -5.08 -13.07 -17.29
CA PRO A 87 -3.68 -13.47 -17.28
C PRO A 87 -2.88 -12.30 -16.74
N GLY A 88 -2.47 -12.42 -15.47
CA GLY A 88 -1.46 -11.59 -14.89
C GLY A 88 -0.26 -11.74 -15.80
N GLY A 89 0.19 -10.62 -16.38
CA GLY A 89 1.28 -10.62 -17.33
C GLY A 89 2.44 -11.45 -16.78
N THR A 90 2.88 -12.41 -17.58
CA THR A 90 4.20 -13.08 -17.57
C THR A 90 4.89 -13.12 -16.19
N GLY A 91 4.88 -14.30 -15.55
CA GLY A 91 5.59 -14.64 -14.30
C GLY A 91 6.57 -13.58 -13.81
N VAL A 92 6.12 -12.73 -12.90
CA VAL A 92 6.90 -11.62 -12.35
C VAL A 92 7.55 -12.11 -11.04
N PRO A 93 8.87 -11.92 -10.83
CA PRO A 93 9.59 -12.31 -9.61
C PRO A 93 8.98 -11.80 -8.28
N ASP A 94 8.12 -10.78 -8.34
CA ASP A 94 7.49 -10.15 -7.19
C ASP A 94 6.16 -10.80 -6.75
N SER A 95 5.59 -11.79 -7.46
CA SER A 95 4.34 -12.45 -7.02
C SER A 95 4.47 -13.02 -5.62
N ASP A 96 5.60 -13.67 -5.36
CA ASP A 96 5.88 -14.34 -4.08
C ASP A 96 5.95 -13.33 -2.93
N LEU A 97 6.43 -12.10 -3.20
CA LEU A 97 6.50 -11.04 -2.19
C LEU A 97 5.11 -10.57 -1.81
N TRP A 98 4.24 -10.32 -2.80
CA TRP A 98 2.88 -9.87 -2.55
C TRP A 98 2.07 -10.94 -1.82
N ASP A 99 2.24 -12.21 -2.19
CA ASP A 99 1.60 -13.35 -1.52
C ASP A 99 2.09 -13.51 -0.08
N ALA A 100 3.38 -13.32 0.18
CA ALA A 100 3.93 -13.37 1.52
C ALA A 100 3.44 -12.19 2.38
N LEU A 101 3.35 -10.99 1.81
CA LEU A 101 2.77 -9.83 2.48
C LEU A 101 1.29 -10.07 2.79
N ALA A 102 0.51 -10.64 1.87
CA ALA A 102 -0.91 -10.91 2.05
C ALA A 102 -1.19 -11.86 3.25
N LYS A 103 -0.26 -12.79 3.53
CA LYS A 103 -0.34 -13.71 4.68
C LYS A 103 -0.08 -13.05 6.04
N LEU A 104 0.46 -11.83 6.07
CA LEU A 104 0.68 -11.11 7.32
C LEU A 104 -0.65 -10.60 7.91
N PRO A 105 -0.78 -10.55 9.24
CA PRO A 105 -1.84 -9.79 9.89
C PRO A 105 -1.87 -8.34 9.39
N ASP A 106 -3.06 -7.77 9.18
CA ASP A 106 -3.23 -6.45 8.53
C ASP A 106 -2.33 -5.36 9.12
N LYS A 107 -2.26 -5.26 10.46
CA LYS A 107 -1.41 -4.27 11.13
C LYS A 107 0.08 -4.43 10.80
N GLN A 108 0.56 -5.67 10.70
CA GLN A 108 1.93 -5.96 10.31
C GLN A 108 2.15 -5.64 8.83
N ARG A 109 1.23 -6.08 7.96
CA ARG A 109 1.26 -5.81 6.51
C ARG A 109 1.35 -4.32 6.21
N THR A 110 0.45 -3.53 6.81
CA THR A 110 0.41 -2.07 6.67
C THR A 110 1.69 -1.40 7.19
N ALA A 111 2.17 -1.78 8.39
CA ALA A 111 3.37 -1.19 8.97
C ALA A 111 4.63 -1.52 8.13
N VAL A 112 4.74 -2.74 7.61
CA VAL A 112 5.82 -3.13 6.70
C VAL A 112 5.72 -2.37 5.39
N ALA A 113 4.55 -2.32 4.75
CA ALA A 113 4.35 -1.62 3.49
C ALA A 113 4.70 -0.13 3.60
N TYR A 114 4.20 0.56 4.63
CA TYR A 114 4.41 1.99 4.77
C TYR A 114 5.84 2.33 5.16
N HIS A 115 6.50 1.47 5.94
CA HIS A 115 7.89 1.71 6.32
C HIS A 115 8.86 1.39 5.18
N TYR A 116 8.75 0.21 4.57
CA TYR A 116 9.77 -0.30 3.64
C TYR A 116 9.47 0.03 2.17
N LEU A 117 8.20 0.12 1.77
CA LEU A 117 7.83 0.46 0.38
C LEU A 117 7.64 1.96 0.21
N ALA A 118 7.01 2.60 1.19
CA ALA A 118 6.82 4.04 1.19
C ALA A 118 7.91 4.81 1.92
N GLY A 119 8.82 4.20 2.67
CA GLY A 119 9.90 4.93 3.34
C GLY A 119 9.43 5.86 4.48
N LEU A 120 8.23 5.64 5.02
CA LEU A 120 7.69 6.50 6.06
C LEU A 120 8.33 6.20 7.44
N PRO A 121 8.61 7.23 8.25
CA PRO A 121 8.99 7.05 9.64
C PRO A 121 7.79 6.54 10.45
N TYR A 122 8.06 5.77 11.50
CA TYR A 122 7.00 5.16 12.32
C TYR A 122 6.00 6.15 12.94
N ARG A 123 6.40 7.42 13.14
CA ARG A 123 5.49 8.48 13.60
C ARG A 123 4.35 8.75 12.60
N GLU A 124 4.67 8.84 11.31
CA GLU A 124 3.69 9.08 10.24
C GLU A 124 2.78 7.85 10.09
N ILE A 125 3.37 6.65 10.20
CA ILE A 125 2.60 5.39 10.16
C ILE A 125 1.58 5.34 11.31
N ALA A 126 1.98 5.75 12.52
CA ALA A 126 1.09 5.82 13.67
C ALA A 126 -0.05 6.84 13.47
N GLU A 127 0.25 8.00 12.88
CA GLU A 127 -0.76 9.02 12.54
C GLU A 127 -1.76 8.50 11.50
N ILE A 128 -1.27 7.80 10.46
CA ILE A 128 -2.10 7.21 9.42
C ILE A 128 -3.01 6.10 9.96
N THR A 129 -2.48 5.26 10.84
CA THR A 129 -3.17 4.05 11.33
C THR A 129 -3.94 4.25 12.64
N GLY A 130 -3.84 5.42 13.27
CA GLY A 130 -4.52 5.74 14.53
C GLY A 130 -3.95 5.03 15.76
N GLY A 131 -2.61 4.86 15.83
CA GLY A 131 -1.91 4.15 16.89
C GLY A 131 -0.76 4.93 17.52
N SER A 132 0.12 4.24 18.27
CA SER A 132 1.36 4.82 18.80
C SER A 132 2.56 4.51 17.90
N THR A 133 3.60 5.35 17.94
CA THR A 133 4.85 5.13 17.20
C THR A 133 5.49 3.78 17.57
N ASP A 134 5.46 3.41 18.85
CA ASP A 134 6.00 2.13 19.32
C ASP A 134 5.19 0.93 18.82
N ALA A 135 3.86 1.05 18.76
CA ALA A 135 3.01 0.02 18.18
C ALA A 135 3.28 -0.17 16.68
N ALA A 136 3.47 0.93 15.93
CA ALA A 136 3.82 0.87 14.51
C ALA A 136 5.20 0.21 14.29
N ARG A 137 6.21 0.61 15.08
CA ARG A 137 7.54 -0.02 15.06
C ARG A 137 7.46 -1.51 15.37
N ARG A 138 6.72 -1.88 16.42
CA ARG A 138 6.55 -3.27 16.84
C ARG A 138 5.88 -4.11 15.75
N ALA A 139 4.79 -3.61 15.16
CA ALA A 139 4.08 -4.27 14.07
C ALA A 139 4.98 -4.49 12.85
N ALA A 140 5.80 -3.50 12.48
CA ALA A 140 6.77 -3.66 11.39
C ALA A 140 7.83 -4.72 11.71
N ALA A 141 8.38 -4.71 12.92
CA ALA A 141 9.39 -5.68 13.35
C ALA A 141 8.83 -7.12 13.37
N ASP A 142 7.61 -7.31 13.90
CA ASP A 142 6.93 -8.60 13.90
C ASP A 142 6.58 -9.06 12.48
N GLY A 143 6.17 -8.13 11.61
CA GLY A 143 5.93 -8.42 10.19
C GLY A 143 7.19 -8.89 9.47
N VAL A 144 8.31 -8.18 9.61
CA VAL A 144 9.61 -8.58 9.04
C VAL A 144 10.08 -9.92 9.60
N LYS A 145 9.88 -10.17 10.90
CA LYS A 145 10.21 -11.47 11.51
C LYS A 145 9.40 -12.60 10.86
N THR A 146 8.10 -12.39 10.65
CA THR A 146 7.23 -13.36 9.98
C THR A 146 7.68 -13.59 8.53
N LEU A 147 7.90 -12.52 7.76
CA LEU A 147 8.39 -12.62 6.38
C LEU A 147 9.69 -13.40 6.29
N ARG A 148 10.66 -13.16 7.19
CA ARG A 148 11.92 -13.93 7.21
C ARG A 148 11.73 -15.43 7.47
N ALA A 149 10.66 -15.82 8.14
CA ALA A 149 10.35 -17.21 8.42
C ALA A 149 9.52 -17.88 7.32
N THR A 150 8.70 -17.10 6.59
CA THR A 150 7.71 -17.62 5.64
C THR A 150 8.05 -17.35 4.17
N TYR A 151 8.90 -16.37 3.89
CA TYR A 151 9.32 -16.05 2.53
C TYR A 151 10.43 -17.02 2.12
N PRO A 152 10.24 -17.84 1.07
CA PRO A 152 11.28 -18.71 0.59
C PRO A 152 12.47 -17.85 0.15
N LEU A 153 13.64 -18.04 0.77
CA LEU A 153 14.90 -17.44 0.31
C LEU A 153 15.44 -18.13 -0.97
N GLU A 154 14.67 -19.03 -1.57
CA GLU A 154 15.02 -19.74 -2.79
C GLU A 154 14.64 -18.91 -4.02
N GLY A 155 15.50 -17.95 -4.34
CA GLY A 155 15.47 -17.20 -5.60
C GLY A 155 16.82 -16.60 -6.00
N ALA A 156 17.86 -16.74 -5.18
CA ALA A 156 19.20 -16.22 -5.48
C ALA A 156 20.08 -17.21 -6.28
N HIS A 157 19.50 -18.01 -7.18
CA HIS A 157 20.27 -18.80 -8.15
C HIS A 157 19.46 -19.05 -9.43
N SER A 158 19.55 -18.13 -10.40
CA SER A 158 19.77 -18.40 -11.83
C SER A 158 19.94 -17.09 -12.59
#